data_AF-A0A0C2C7E7-F1
#
_entry.id   AF-A0A0C2C7E7-F1
#
_cell.length_a   1.000
_cell.length_b   1.000
_cell.length_c   1.000
_cell.angle_alpha   90.00
_cell.angle_beta   90.00
_cell.angle_gamma   90.00
#
_symmetry.space_group_name_H-M   'P 1'
#
loop_
_entity.id
_entity.type
_entity.pdbx_description
1 polymer ?
#
loop_
_entity_poly.entity_id
_entity_poly.type
_entity_poly.pdbx_seq_one_letter_code
_entity_poly.pdbx_strand_id
1 'polypeptide(L)'
;MIYNFVNKLDYSTNLTLSLTRQPLLPMYAPVVPTVPRMKADKIGELPGLTFKPNFHHHAGYLRASPGNYLHYWFVESQNNPQTDPLVLWLTGGPGCSSLGALLTENGPFHPNPDGSTLFENVYSWNKTASDIYLALKDFFTVYPQFSTNDFIVTGESYGGVYVPTLTRLLIQKIQVWSTILDLLF
;
A
#
# COMPACT_ATOMS: atom_id res chain seq x y z
N MET A 1 31.37 1.69 -11.03
CA MET A 1 31.79 3.10 -10.88
C MET A 1 32.23 3.43 -9.44
N ILE A 2 31.37 3.26 -8.41
CA ILE A 2 31.73 3.58 -7.00
C ILE A 2 32.91 2.73 -6.49
N TYR A 3 32.95 1.43 -6.78
CA TYR A 3 34.06 0.57 -6.36
C TYR A 3 35.41 1.02 -6.94
N ASN A 4 35.48 1.35 -8.24
CA ASN A 4 36.71 1.82 -8.88
C ASN A 4 37.15 3.16 -8.29
N PHE A 5 36.21 4.06 -7.99
CA PHE A 5 36.49 5.32 -7.31
C PHE A 5 37.12 5.11 -5.93
N VAL A 6 36.51 4.28 -5.09
CA VAL A 6 37.00 4.00 -3.72
C VAL A 6 38.39 3.35 -3.75
N ASN A 7 38.63 2.45 -4.70
CA ASN A 7 39.90 1.72 -4.81
C ASN A 7 40.93 2.38 -5.74
N LYS A 8 40.66 3.60 -6.22
CA LYS A 8 41.54 4.37 -7.11
C LYS A 8 41.95 3.61 -8.38
N LEU A 9 41.01 2.84 -8.95
CA LEU A 9 41.17 2.17 -10.23
C LEU A 9 40.65 3.05 -11.38
N ASP A 10 41.13 2.81 -12.60
CA ASP A 10 40.56 3.45 -13.79
C ASP A 10 39.06 3.14 -13.89
N TYR A 11 38.24 4.14 -14.23
CA TYR A 11 36.79 3.98 -14.32
C TYR A 11 36.36 2.93 -15.36
N SER A 12 37.19 2.70 -16.38
CA SER A 12 37.00 1.72 -17.45
C SER A 12 37.45 0.31 -17.07
N THR A 13 38.03 0.14 -15.87
CA THR A 13 38.43 -1.18 -15.36
C THR A 13 37.19 -2.05 -15.20
N ASN A 14 37.10 -3.12 -16.01
CA ASN A 14 36.04 -4.11 -15.92
C ASN A 14 36.10 -4.80 -14.56
N LEU A 15 34.99 -4.72 -13.83
CA LEU A 15 34.83 -5.39 -12.55
C LEU A 15 34.26 -6.78 -12.78
N THR A 16 35.00 -7.82 -12.39
CA THR A 16 34.50 -9.19 -12.30
C THR A 16 33.72 -9.35 -10.99
N LEU A 17 32.59 -8.66 -10.87
CA LEU A 17 31.72 -8.78 -9.71
C LEU A 17 30.75 -9.94 -9.90
N SER A 18 30.69 -10.83 -8.91
CA SER A 18 29.58 -11.77 -8.81
C SER A 18 28.30 -10.97 -8.56
N LEU A 19 27.34 -11.06 -9.49
CA LEU A 19 25.99 -10.52 -9.30
C LEU A 19 25.12 -11.45 -8.46
N THR A 20 25.66 -12.58 -8.03
CA THR A 20 24.96 -13.52 -7.16
C THR A 20 24.79 -12.88 -5.79
N ARG A 21 23.53 -12.78 -5.35
CA ARG A 21 23.18 -12.20 -4.06
C ARG A 21 23.84 -12.99 -2.92
N GLN A 22 24.76 -12.34 -2.22
CA GLN A 22 25.35 -12.90 -1.00
C GLN A 22 24.35 -12.81 0.17
N PRO A 23 24.38 -13.76 1.13
CA PRO A 23 23.59 -13.65 2.35
C PRO A 23 24.00 -12.42 3.17
N LEU A 24 23.06 -11.88 3.95
CA LEU A 24 23.37 -10.79 4.88
C LEU A 24 24.40 -11.27 5.89
N LEU A 25 25.37 -10.40 6.23
CA LEU A 25 26.29 -10.70 7.33
C LEU A 25 25.47 -10.88 8.62
N PRO A 26 25.89 -11.78 9.54
CA PRO A 26 25.12 -12.10 10.75
C PRO A 26 24.71 -10.88 11.59
N MET A 27 25.55 -9.85 11.65
CA MET A 27 25.25 -8.59 12.35
C MET A 27 24.12 -7.76 11.71
N TYR A 28 23.80 -8.03 10.44
CA TYR A 28 22.69 -7.43 9.69
C TYR A 28 21.53 -8.40 9.49
N ALA A 29 21.59 -9.59 10.10
CA ALA A 29 20.46 -10.51 10.08
C ALA A 29 19.28 -9.86 10.81
N PRO A 30 18.09 -9.80 10.19
CA PRO A 30 16.94 -9.21 10.84
C PRO A 30 16.61 -10.00 12.12
N VAL A 31 16.48 -9.27 13.22
CA VAL A 31 16.01 -9.86 14.48
C VAL A 31 14.59 -10.35 14.27
N VAL A 32 14.29 -11.57 14.75
CA VAL A 32 12.92 -12.11 14.68
C VAL A 32 12.01 -11.17 15.47
N PRO A 33 10.98 -10.56 14.83
CA PRO A 33 10.08 -9.67 15.54
C PRO A 33 9.36 -10.42 16.66
N THR A 34 9.43 -9.91 17.88
CA THR A 34 8.74 -10.46 19.05
C THR A 34 7.29 -9.97 19.17
N VAL A 35 6.93 -8.97 18.37
CA VAL A 35 5.62 -8.32 18.35
C VAL A 35 4.95 -8.61 16.99
N PRO A 36 3.63 -8.90 16.96
CA PRO A 36 2.90 -9.02 15.71
C PRO A 36 3.09 -7.79 14.81
N ARG A 37 3.36 -8.00 13.52
CA ARG A 37 3.68 -6.93 12.56
C ARG A 37 2.69 -5.77 12.59
N MET A 38 1.39 -6.06 12.60
CA MET A 38 0.34 -5.04 12.66
C MET A 38 0.52 -4.09 13.86
N LYS A 39 0.93 -4.61 15.02
CA LYS A 39 1.20 -3.79 16.22
C LYS A 39 2.50 -3.01 16.09
N ALA A 40 3.54 -3.61 15.49
CA ALA A 40 4.82 -2.95 15.27
C ALA A 40 4.74 -1.81 14.24
N ASP A 41 3.87 -1.94 13.24
CA ASP A 41 3.66 -0.94 12.18
C ASP A 41 2.74 0.21 12.62
N LYS A 42 2.13 0.15 13.82
CA LYS A 42 1.21 1.18 14.30
C LYS A 42 1.95 2.50 14.52
N ILE A 43 1.47 3.56 13.88
CA ILE A 43 1.96 4.91 14.13
C ILE A 43 1.26 5.43 15.39
N GLY A 44 2.05 5.76 16.41
CA GLY A 44 1.54 6.32 17.67
C GLY A 44 1.31 7.83 17.58
N GLU A 45 2.36 8.57 17.20
CA GLU A 45 2.31 10.01 16.96
C GLU A 45 2.92 10.30 15.58
N LEU A 46 2.29 11.23 14.85
CA LEU A 46 2.79 11.73 13.57
C LEU A 46 3.20 13.20 13.76
N PRO A 47 4.49 13.54 13.62
CA PRO A 47 4.96 14.92 13.75
C PRO A 47 4.23 15.86 12.79
N GLY A 48 3.93 17.06 13.26
CA GLY A 48 3.30 18.12 12.47
C GLY A 48 1.77 18.05 12.40
N LEU A 49 1.11 17.03 12.95
CA LEU A 49 -0.35 16.99 13.03
C LEU A 49 -0.90 18.19 13.84
N THR A 50 -1.80 18.95 13.22
CA THR A 50 -2.50 20.08 13.86
C THR A 50 -3.87 19.70 14.42
N PHE A 51 -4.26 18.43 14.28
CA PHE A 51 -5.51 17.86 14.78
C PHE A 51 -5.25 16.47 15.38
N LYS A 52 -6.21 15.98 16.17
CA LYS A 52 -6.15 14.64 16.75
C LYS A 52 -6.94 13.65 15.87
N PRO A 53 -6.30 12.66 15.23
CA PRO A 53 -7.01 11.64 14.48
C PRO A 53 -7.94 10.83 15.40
N ASN A 54 -9.14 10.52 14.92
CA ASN A 54 -10.09 9.59 15.55
C ASN A 54 -9.99 8.17 15.00
N PHE A 55 -9.00 7.90 14.14
CA PHE A 55 -8.75 6.62 13.48
C PHE A 55 -7.31 6.18 13.75
N HIS A 56 -7.02 4.88 13.59
CA HIS A 56 -5.65 4.39 13.62
C HIS A 56 -5.02 4.40 12.24
N HIS A 57 -3.70 4.44 12.21
CA HIS A 57 -2.93 4.31 10.99
C HIS A 57 -1.62 3.55 11.22
N HIS A 58 -1.17 2.89 10.18
CA HIS A 58 -0.04 1.97 10.20
C HIS A 58 0.85 2.24 8.99
N ALA A 59 2.16 2.20 9.18
CA ALA A 59 3.12 2.24 8.08
C ALA A 59 4.19 1.18 8.26
N GLY A 60 4.52 0.50 7.17
CA GLY A 60 5.45 -0.62 7.21
C GLY A 60 5.73 -1.18 5.82
N TYR A 61 6.14 -2.45 5.76
CA TYR A 61 6.53 -3.10 4.51
C TYR A 61 5.78 -4.42 4.27
N LEU A 62 5.22 -4.56 3.07
CA LEU A 62 4.63 -5.77 2.55
C LEU A 62 5.66 -6.50 1.68
N ARG A 63 5.83 -7.81 1.91
CA ARG A 63 6.78 -8.62 1.12
C ARG A 63 6.10 -9.10 -0.15
N ALA A 64 6.48 -8.54 -1.30
CA ALA A 64 5.97 -8.96 -2.61
C ALA A 64 6.66 -10.23 -3.11
N SER A 65 7.98 -10.36 -2.88
CA SER A 65 8.78 -11.55 -3.23
C SER A 65 10.05 -11.62 -2.37
N PRO A 66 10.87 -12.69 -2.43
CA PRO A 66 12.12 -12.76 -1.69
C PRO A 66 13.08 -11.59 -1.98
N GLY A 67 13.17 -10.64 -1.05
CA GLY A 67 13.99 -9.44 -1.19
C GLY A 67 13.30 -8.25 -1.83
N ASN A 68 12.02 -8.35 -2.21
CA ASN A 68 11.22 -7.23 -2.68
C ASN A 68 10.16 -6.87 -1.65
N TYR A 69 10.20 -5.63 -1.16
CA TYR A 69 9.34 -5.12 -0.11
C TYR A 69 8.74 -3.80 -0.56
N LEU A 70 7.41 -3.70 -0.53
CA LEU A 70 6.65 -2.50 -0.86
C LEU A 70 6.27 -1.79 0.43
N HIS A 71 6.59 -0.50 0.52
CA HIS A 71 6.11 0.33 1.62
C HIS A 71 4.60 0.53 1.51
N TYR A 72 3.88 0.48 2.64
CA TYR A 72 2.47 0.82 2.71
C TYR A 72 2.23 1.85 3.82
N TRP A 73 1.20 2.69 3.64
CA TRP A 73 0.59 3.47 4.71
C TRP A 73 -0.91 3.20 4.68
N PHE A 74 -1.41 2.52 5.71
CA PHE A 74 -2.82 2.21 5.89
C PHE A 74 -3.45 3.19 6.89
N VAL A 75 -4.59 3.76 6.53
CA VAL A 75 -5.39 4.63 7.39
C VAL A 75 -6.77 3.98 7.55
N GLU A 76 -7.18 3.74 8.80
CA GLU A 76 -8.49 3.16 9.08
C GLU A 76 -9.61 4.14 8.75
N SER A 77 -10.82 3.59 8.55
CA SER A 77 -12.03 4.41 8.41
C SER A 77 -12.26 5.26 9.64
N GLN A 78 -12.73 6.49 9.44
CA GLN A 78 -13.14 7.39 10.51
C GLN A 78 -14.53 7.06 11.07
N ASN A 79 -15.30 6.18 10.40
CA ASN A 79 -16.65 5.78 10.80
C ASN A 79 -16.62 4.43 11.54
N ASN A 80 -16.75 3.31 10.84
CA ASN A 80 -16.71 1.96 11.42
C ASN A 80 -15.70 1.07 10.67
N PRO A 81 -14.43 1.05 11.09
CA PRO A 81 -13.38 0.29 10.41
C PRO A 81 -13.59 -1.23 10.41
N GLN A 82 -14.52 -1.76 11.22
CA GLN A 82 -14.86 -3.19 11.21
C GLN A 82 -15.82 -3.57 10.07
N THR A 83 -16.63 -2.63 9.59
CA THR A 83 -17.66 -2.89 8.57
C THR A 83 -17.43 -2.13 7.27
N ASP A 84 -16.67 -1.04 7.33
CA ASP A 84 -16.38 -0.23 6.15
C ASP A 84 -15.43 -0.96 5.19
N PRO A 85 -15.55 -0.72 3.87
CA PRO A 85 -14.77 -1.43 2.88
C PRO A 85 -13.28 -1.07 2.94
N LEU A 86 -12.44 -2.04 2.59
CA LEU A 86 -11.01 -1.82 2.38
C LEU A 86 -10.77 -1.29 0.95
N VAL A 87 -10.13 -0.14 0.83
CA VAL A 87 -9.76 0.48 -0.46
C VAL A 87 -8.25 0.46 -0.64
N LEU A 88 -7.79 -0.13 -1.75
CA LEU A 88 -6.41 -0.03 -2.20
C LEU A 88 -6.26 1.11 -3.21
N TRP A 89 -5.30 1.99 -2.96
CA TRP A 89 -4.94 3.09 -3.85
C TRP A 89 -3.54 2.91 -4.43
N LEU A 90 -3.42 3.05 -5.75
CA LEU A 90 -2.14 2.99 -6.48
C LEU A 90 -2.02 4.17 -7.45
N THR A 91 -1.04 5.04 -7.22
CA THR A 91 -0.67 6.12 -8.15
C THR A 91 0.15 5.58 -9.33
N GLY A 92 -0.02 6.20 -10.50
CA GLY A 92 0.64 5.84 -11.75
C GLY A 92 2.09 6.33 -11.93
N GLY A 93 2.36 7.02 -13.04
CA GLY A 93 3.71 7.41 -13.46
C GLY A 93 4.10 6.77 -14.81
N PRO A 94 4.89 5.68 -14.84
CA PRO A 94 5.26 4.75 -13.77
C PRO A 94 6.34 5.25 -12.78
N GLY A 95 6.32 4.73 -11.54
CA GLY A 95 7.34 4.98 -10.51
C GLY A 95 6.98 6.08 -9.49
N CYS A 96 5.82 6.73 -9.63
CA CYS A 96 5.36 7.71 -8.67
C CYS A 96 4.90 7.04 -7.37
N SER A 97 5.09 7.71 -6.23
CA SER A 97 4.69 7.20 -4.92
C SER A 97 3.21 7.46 -4.68
N SER A 98 2.49 6.45 -4.18
CA SER A 98 1.10 6.61 -3.72
C SER A 98 0.97 7.45 -2.44
N LEU A 99 2.09 7.74 -1.76
CA LEU A 99 2.11 8.72 -0.68
C LEU A 99 1.89 10.15 -1.17
N GLY A 100 2.17 10.43 -2.45
CA GLY A 100 1.79 11.71 -3.06
C GLY A 100 0.29 11.90 -2.96
N ALA A 101 -0.49 10.95 -3.48
CA ALA A 101 -1.94 10.98 -3.40
C ALA A 101 -2.49 11.02 -1.97
N LEU A 102 -1.89 10.24 -1.07
CA LEU A 102 -2.25 10.28 0.36
C LEU A 102 -2.10 11.68 0.94
N LEU A 103 -1.07 12.43 0.54
CA LEU A 103 -0.76 13.74 1.11
C LEU A 103 -1.36 14.91 0.33
N THR A 104 -1.69 14.77 -0.95
CA THR A 104 -2.08 15.91 -1.80
C THR A 104 -3.40 15.74 -2.51
N GLU A 105 -4.01 14.55 -2.44
CA GLU A 105 -5.28 14.26 -3.11
C GLU A 105 -6.33 13.91 -2.06
N ASN A 106 -6.46 12.63 -1.72
CA ASN A 106 -7.64 12.08 -1.04
C ASN A 106 -7.37 11.48 0.35
N GLY A 107 -6.12 11.46 0.81
CA GLY A 107 -5.81 11.02 2.17
C GLY A 107 -6.18 12.06 3.22
N PRO A 108 -6.10 11.68 4.51
CA PRO A 108 -6.59 12.49 5.63
C PRO A 108 -5.65 13.63 6.04
N PHE A 109 -4.41 13.65 5.57
CA PHE A 109 -3.39 14.60 5.97
C PHE A 109 -2.89 15.38 4.77
N HIS A 110 -2.99 16.71 4.80
CA HIS A 110 -2.42 17.57 3.76
C HIS A 110 -1.27 18.41 4.33
N PRO A 111 -0.14 18.54 3.62
CA PRO A 111 0.96 19.38 4.05
C PRO A 111 0.62 20.86 3.93
N ASN A 112 0.92 21.62 4.97
CA ASN A 112 0.87 23.07 4.92
C ASN A 112 2.06 23.65 4.14
N PRO A 113 1.94 24.88 3.58
CA PRO A 113 3.04 25.56 2.88
C PRO A 113 4.29 25.79 3.74
N ASP A 114 4.16 25.73 5.07
CA ASP A 114 5.29 25.84 6.01
C ASP A 114 6.26 24.65 5.95
N GLY A 115 5.91 23.57 5.23
CA GLY A 115 6.75 22.39 5.03
C GLY A 115 6.96 21.54 6.30
N SER A 116 6.21 21.79 7.36
CA SER A 116 6.43 21.21 8.69
C SER A 116 5.15 20.71 9.37
N THR A 117 3.99 21.29 9.04
CA THR A 117 2.72 20.93 9.65
C THR A 117 1.76 20.29 8.65
N LEU A 118 0.81 19.51 9.18
CA LEU A 118 -0.23 18.81 8.45
C LEU A 118 -1.60 19.28 8.93
N PHE A 119 -2.49 19.61 8.01
CA PHE A 119 -3.90 19.92 8.30
C PHE A 119 -4.81 18.78 7.86
N GLU A 120 -6.01 18.74 8.43
CA GLU A 120 -7.02 17.72 8.12
C GLU A 120 -7.64 17.98 6.75
N ASN A 121 -7.67 16.94 5.90
CA ASN A 121 -8.53 16.93 4.73
C ASN A 121 -9.95 16.52 5.15
N VAL A 122 -10.87 17.48 5.24
CA VAL A 122 -12.25 17.19 5.66
C VAL A 122 -13.04 16.33 4.66
N TYR A 123 -12.55 16.19 3.43
CA TYR A 123 -13.12 15.36 2.36
C TYR A 123 -12.34 14.07 2.11
N SER A 124 -11.52 13.64 3.08
CA SER A 124 -10.69 12.45 2.95
C SER A 124 -11.53 11.20 2.70
N TRP A 125 -11.04 10.33 1.81
CA TRP A 125 -11.79 9.14 1.39
C TRP A 125 -11.97 8.11 2.52
N ASN A 126 -11.14 8.15 3.56
CA ASN A 126 -11.38 7.36 4.76
C ASN A 126 -12.58 7.82 5.61
N LYS A 127 -13.29 8.90 5.20
CA LYS A 127 -14.62 9.28 5.72
C LYS A 127 -15.77 8.79 4.85
N THR A 128 -15.58 8.80 3.53
CA THR A 128 -16.65 8.54 2.55
C THR A 128 -16.74 7.07 2.13
N ALA A 129 -15.83 6.22 2.59
CA ALA A 129 -15.86 4.78 2.31
C ALA A 129 -17.21 4.13 2.70
N SER A 130 -17.81 4.56 3.83
CA SER A 130 -19.14 4.12 4.25
C SER A 130 -20.25 4.63 3.33
N ASP A 131 -20.18 5.89 2.89
CA ASP A 131 -21.18 6.48 1.99
C ASP A 131 -21.15 5.82 0.61
N ILE A 132 -19.95 5.53 0.09
CA ILE A 132 -19.75 4.77 -1.14
C ILE A 132 -20.28 3.34 -0.97
N TYR A 133 -20.02 2.69 0.17
CA TYR A 133 -20.60 1.38 0.48
C TYR A 133 -22.14 1.42 0.52
N LEU A 134 -22.74 2.42 1.16
CA LEU A 134 -24.20 2.57 1.24
C LEU A 134 -24.81 2.88 -0.14
N ALA A 135 -24.17 3.74 -0.94
CA ALA A 135 -24.59 4.02 -2.30
C ALA A 135 -24.48 2.78 -3.20
N LEU A 136 -23.43 1.97 -3.05
CA LEU A 136 -23.30 0.68 -3.74
C LEU A 136 -24.37 -0.31 -3.28
N LYS A 137 -24.64 -0.39 -1.98
CA LYS A 137 -25.70 -1.24 -1.42
C LYS A 137 -27.07 -0.85 -1.99
N ASP A 138 -27.37 0.44 -2.07
CA ASP A 138 -28.60 0.96 -2.68
C ASP A 138 -28.64 0.69 -4.20
N PHE A 139 -27.54 0.94 -4.90
CA PHE A 139 -27.39 0.62 -6.32
C PHE A 139 -27.70 -0.86 -6.61
N PHE A 140 -27.25 -1.79 -5.76
CA PHE A 140 -27.55 -3.21 -5.93
C PHE A 140 -28.99 -3.60 -5.57
N THR A 141 -29.76 -2.74 -4.91
CA THR A 141 -31.22 -2.94 -4.82
C THR A 141 -31.90 -2.69 -6.18
N VAL A 142 -31.34 -1.76 -6.97
CA VAL A 142 -31.83 -1.41 -8.31
C VAL A 142 -31.26 -2.36 -9.38
N TYR A 143 -30.00 -2.78 -9.23
CA TYR A 143 -29.30 -3.65 -10.18
C TYR A 143 -28.72 -4.90 -9.51
N PRO A 144 -29.58 -5.81 -8.99
CA PRO A 144 -29.16 -6.98 -8.23
C PRO A 144 -28.29 -7.96 -9.03
N GLN A 145 -28.37 -7.96 -10.37
CA GLN A 145 -27.51 -8.77 -11.23
C GLN A 145 -26.02 -8.44 -11.13
N PHE A 146 -25.67 -7.28 -10.55
CA PHE A 146 -24.28 -6.88 -10.32
C PHE A 146 -23.84 -7.06 -8.86
N SER A 147 -24.73 -7.52 -7.96
CA SER A 147 -24.45 -7.68 -6.52
C SER A 147 -23.44 -8.78 -6.19
N THR A 148 -23.17 -9.66 -7.16
CA THR A 148 -22.13 -10.70 -7.10
C THR A 148 -20.81 -10.27 -7.74
N ASN A 149 -20.69 -9.00 -8.14
CA ASN A 149 -19.46 -8.47 -8.76
C ASN A 149 -18.41 -8.10 -7.69
N ASP A 150 -17.15 -8.27 -8.04
CA ASP A 150 -16.02 -8.27 -7.09
C ASP A 150 -15.48 -6.89 -6.67
N PHE A 151 -14.80 -6.93 -5.50
CA PHE A 151 -13.71 -6.08 -4.99
C PHE A 151 -13.27 -4.89 -5.86
N ILE A 152 -13.40 -3.68 -5.30
CA ILE A 152 -13.07 -2.43 -5.99
C ILE A 152 -11.59 -2.10 -5.81
N VAL A 153 -10.85 -2.19 -6.91
CA VAL A 153 -9.47 -1.69 -7.00
C VAL A 153 -9.52 -0.34 -7.71
N THR A 154 -9.02 0.71 -7.08
CA THR A 154 -8.97 2.06 -7.68
C THR A 154 -7.54 2.48 -7.95
N GLY A 155 -7.33 3.30 -8.97
CA GLY A 155 -6.01 3.82 -9.31
C GLY A 155 -6.14 4.99 -10.27
N GLU A 156 -5.11 5.83 -10.29
CA GLU A 156 -5.10 7.09 -11.04
C GLU A 156 -3.91 7.10 -12.02
N SER A 157 -4.09 7.74 -13.18
CA SER A 157 -3.09 7.76 -14.27
C SER A 157 -2.72 6.34 -14.75
N TYR A 158 -1.44 5.94 -14.75
CA TYR A 158 -1.00 4.56 -15.05
C TYR A 158 -1.57 3.51 -14.07
N GLY A 159 -2.21 3.94 -12.98
CA GLY A 159 -3.11 3.12 -12.18
C GLY A 159 -4.20 2.45 -13.04
N GLY A 160 -4.62 3.06 -14.14
CA GLY A 160 -5.50 2.44 -15.15
C GLY A 160 -4.92 1.18 -15.83
N VAL A 161 -3.61 0.92 -15.72
CA VAL A 161 -2.97 -0.35 -16.14
C VAL A 161 -2.78 -1.29 -14.94
N TYR A 162 -2.34 -0.76 -13.79
CA TYR A 162 -2.12 -1.55 -12.58
C TYR A 162 -3.41 -2.19 -12.05
N VAL A 163 -4.49 -1.43 -12.01
CA VAL A 163 -5.81 -1.85 -11.54
C VAL A 163 -6.31 -3.08 -12.31
N PRO A 164 -6.53 -3.04 -13.64
CA PRO A 164 -7.07 -4.19 -14.36
C PRO A 164 -6.10 -5.38 -14.41
N THR A 165 -4.78 -5.16 -14.44
CA THR A 165 -3.81 -6.27 -14.46
C THR A 165 -3.70 -6.98 -13.10
N LEU A 166 -3.76 -6.23 -12.00
CA LEU A 166 -3.85 -6.77 -10.64
C LEU A 166 -5.17 -7.51 -10.44
N THR A 167 -6.30 -6.92 -10.80
CA THR A 167 -7.62 -7.55 -10.69
C THR A 167 -7.68 -8.87 -11.46
N ARG A 168 -7.15 -8.93 -12.68
CA ARG A 168 -7.05 -10.18 -13.46
C ARG A 168 -6.25 -11.26 -12.72
N LEU A 169 -5.12 -10.90 -12.10
CA LEU A 169 -4.30 -11.86 -11.34
C LEU A 169 -5.00 -12.31 -10.06
N LEU A 170 -5.70 -11.43 -9.35
CA LEU A 170 -6.49 -11.76 -8.17
C LEU A 170 -7.59 -12.77 -8.50
N ILE A 171 -8.37 -12.52 -9.55
CA ILE A 171 -9.42 -13.44 -10.03
C ILE A 171 -8.83 -14.81 -10.37
N GLN A 172 -7.73 -14.85 -11.14
CA GLN A 172 -7.05 -16.10 -11.51
C GLN A 172 -6.58 -16.89 -10.28
N LYS A 173 -6.10 -16.22 -9.24
CA LYS A 173 -5.68 -16.89 -8.00
C LYS A 173 -6.90 -17.39 -7.24
N ILE A 174 -7.92 -16.57 -7.01
CA ILE A 174 -9.12 -16.95 -6.25
C ILE A 174 -9.81 -18.17 -6.87
N GLN A 175 -9.96 -18.23 -8.19
CA GLN A 175 -10.57 -19.36 -8.90
C GLN A 175 -9.77 -20.67 -8.78
N VAL A 176 -8.44 -20.59 -8.70
CA VAL A 176 -7.56 -21.75 -8.49
C VAL A 176 -7.62 -22.22 -7.03
N TRP A 177 -7.73 -21.30 -6.08
CA TRP A 177 -7.85 -21.64 -4.66
C TRP A 177 -9.20 -22.28 -4.32
N SER A 178 -10.31 -21.86 -4.95
CA SER A 178 -11.61 -22.52 -4.77
C SER A 178 -11.61 -23.94 -5.33
N THR A 179 -11.04 -24.16 -6.51
CA THR A 179 -10.93 -25.50 -7.12
C THR A 179 -10.03 -26.46 -6.33
N ILE A 180 -9.00 -25.95 -5.63
CA ILE A 180 -8.16 -26.77 -4.75
C ILE A 180 -8.91 -27.18 -3.47
N LEU A 181 -9.76 -26.30 -2.92
CA LEU A 181 -10.59 -26.63 -1.75
C LEU A 181 -11.65 -27.67 -2.08
N ASP A 182 -12.27 -27.61 -3.27
CA ASP A 182 -13.26 -28.58 -3.75
C ASP A 182 -12.68 -29.97 -4.08
N LEU A 183 -11.34 -30.09 -4.17
CA LEU A 183 -10.63 -31.37 -4.37
C LEU A 183 -10.09 -31.97 -3.06
N LEU A 184 -10.09 -31.19 -1.96
CA LEU A 184 -9.53 -31.57 -0.66
C LEU A 184 -10.60 -31.81 0.42
N PHE A 185 -11.88 -31.63 0.08
CA PHE A 185 -13.06 -31.95 0.88
C PHE A 185 -14.10 -32.66 0.01
#